data_AF-A0A058ZZ91-F1
#
_entry.id   AF-A0A058ZZ91-F1
#
_cell.length_a   1.000
_cell.length_b   1.000
_cell.length_c   1.000
_cell.angle_alpha   90.00
_cell.angle_beta   90.00
_cell.angle_gamma   90.00
#
_symmetry.space_group_name_H-M   'P 1'
#
loop_
_entity.id
_entity.type
_entity.pdbx_description
1 polymer ?
#
loop_
_entity_poly.entity_id
_entity_poly.type
_entity_poly.pdbx_seq_one_letter_code
_entity_poly.pdbx_strand_id
1 'polypeptide(L)' 'MYYKVVLLLNQLSTVSPSSNRLNPTEKYIQVVTRDGYEFWFMGFISYDKALENINEALQHYHDNNMAGTILVQ' A
#
# COMPACT_ATOMS: atom_id res chain seq x y z
N MET A 1 17.48 13.90 -7.03
CA MET A 1 17.49 12.83 -6.03
C MET A 1 16.10 12.24 -5.99
N TYR A 2 15.92 10.99 -6.40
CA TYR A 2 14.64 10.27 -6.38
C TYR A 2 14.79 9.11 -5.40
N TYR A 3 13.93 9.06 -4.38
CA TYR A 3 13.90 7.94 -3.45
C TYR A 3 12.89 6.92 -3.95
N LYS A 4 13.36 5.69 -4.19
CA LYS A 4 12.51 4.56 -4.56
C LYS A 4 12.36 3.66 -3.35
N VAL A 5 11.12 3.43 -2.93
CA VAL A 5 10.77 2.45 -1.90
C VAL A 5 10.27 1.19 -2.61
N VAL A 6 10.77 0.03 -2.20
CA VAL A 6 10.34 -1.28 -2.71
C VAL A 6 9.81 -2.06 -1.52
N LEU A 7 8.50 -2.37 -1.52
CA LEU A 7 7.86 -3.12 -0.46
C LEU A 7 7.55 -4.54 -0.94
N LEU A 8 8.13 -5.54 -0.27
CA LEU A 8 7.83 -6.94 -0.54
C LEU A 8 6.53 -7.32 0.16
N LEU A 9 5.63 -8.01 -0.54
CA LEU A 9 4.30 -8.37 -0.02
C LEU A 9 4.38 -9.22 1.25
N ASN A 10 5.40 -10.08 1.34
CA ASN A 10 5.65 -10.92 2.51
C ASN A 10 6.11 -10.15 3.76
N GLN A 11 6.56 -8.90 3.59
CA GLN A 11 6.94 -8.00 4.68
C GLN A 11 5.81 -7.08 5.10
N LEU A 12 4.68 -7.10 4.40
CA LEU A 12 3.51 -6.30 4.79
C LEU A 12 2.81 -6.97 5.97
N SER A 13 2.43 -6.12 6.93
CA SER A 13 1.60 -6.47 8.08
C SER A 13 0.15 -6.10 7.79
N THR A 14 -0.10 -4.83 7.47
CA THR A 14 -1.44 -4.34 7.16
C THR A 14 -1.41 -3.30 6.03
N VAL A 15 -2.49 -3.27 5.27
CA VAL A 15 -2.81 -2.19 4.33
C VAL A 15 -4.20 -1.67 4.69
N SER A 16 -4.29 -0.39 5.02
CA SER A 16 -5.52 0.22 5.53
C SER A 16 -5.87 1.47 4.74
N PRO A 17 -7.10 1.58 4.21
CA PRO A 17 -7.59 2.86 3.71
C PRO A 17 -7.77 3.86 4.85
N SER A 18 -7.44 5.12 4.60
CA SER A 18 -7.62 6.21 5.55
C SER A 18 -7.94 7.52 4.82
N SER A 19 -8.47 8.50 5.55
CA SER A 19 -8.80 9.83 5.01
C SER A 19 -8.56 10.90 6.07
N ASN A 20 -8.31 12.13 5.64
CA ASN A 20 -8.03 13.22 6.56
C ASN A 20 -9.33 13.56 7.30
N ARG A 21 -9.26 13.64 8.63
CA ARG A 21 -10.43 13.94 9.46
C ARG A 21 -11.00 15.33 9.20
N LEU A 22 -10.13 16.28 8.83
CA LEU A 22 -10.51 17.66 8.51
C LEU A 22 -10.89 17.83 7.04
N ASN A 23 -10.33 17.01 6.15
CA ASN A 23 -10.60 17.06 4.72
C ASN A 23 -10.79 15.64 4.12
N PRO A 24 -12.02 15.07 4.14
CA PRO A 24 -12.27 13.72 3.67
C PRO A 24 -11.93 13.44 2.19
N THR A 25 -11.68 14.49 1.39
CA THR A 25 -11.22 14.35 0.00
C THR A 25 -9.75 13.95 -0.10
N GLU A 26 -8.95 14.23 0.93
CA GLU A 26 -7.58 13.73 1.05
C GLU A 26 -7.62 12.29 1.56
N LYS A 27 -7.44 11.35 0.63
CA LYS A 27 -7.40 9.92 0.92
C LYS A 27 -5.96 9.42 0.96
N TYR A 28 -5.71 8.48 1.86
CA TYR A 28 -4.42 7.85 2.11
C TYR A 28 -4.55 6.34 2.07
N ILE A 29 -3.48 5.66 1.68
CA ILE A 29 -3.32 4.23 1.92
C ILE A 29 -2.17 4.09 2.91
N GLN A 30 -2.50 3.63 4.12
CA GLN A 30 -1.52 3.33 5.15
C GLN A 30 -1.00 1.92 4.91
N VAL A 31 0.33 1.76 4.93
CA VAL A 31 0.99 0.47 4.83
C VAL A 31 1.92 0.30 6.01
N VAL A 32 1.69 -0.75 6.79
CA VAL A 32 2.55 -1.13 7.92
C VAL A 32 3.30 -2.39 7.55
N THR A 33 4.61 -2.36 7.77
CA THR A 33 5.51 -3.51 7.56
C THR A 33 5.67 -4.32 8.84
N ARG A 34 6.12 -5.57 8.74
CA ARG A 34 6.28 -6.49 9.87
C ARG A 34 7.37 -6.06 10.86
N ASP A 35 8.35 -5.30 10.40
CA ASP A 35 9.40 -4.67 11.22
C ASP A 35 8.99 -3.30 11.79
N GLY A 36 7.74 -2.88 11.54
CA GLY A 36 7.12 -1.73 12.20
C GLY A 36 7.29 -0.40 11.48
N TYR A 37 7.88 -0.36 10.28
CA TYR A 37 7.84 0.85 9.47
C TYR A 37 6.44 1.12 8.94
N GLU A 38 6.08 2.40 8.96
CA GLU A 38 4.79 2.90 8.54
C GLU A 38 4.94 3.86 7.37
N PHE A 39 4.21 3.59 6.28
CA PHE A 39 4.20 4.41 5.08
C PHE A 39 2.80 4.93 4.81
N TRP A 40 2.71 6.23 4.50
CA TRP A 40 1.48 6.91 4.12
C TRP A 40 1.56 7.32 2.66
N PHE A 41 0.86 6.58 1.80
CA PHE A 41 0.79 6.89 0.38
C PHE A 41 -0.39 7.83 0.10
N MET A 42 -0.16 8.81 -0.76
CA MET A 42 -1.06 9.93 -1.07
C MET A 42 -0.99 10.28 -2.55
N GLY A 43 -1.85 11.19 -2.99
CA GLY A 43 -1.71 11.81 -4.32
C GLY A 43 -2.11 10.88 -5.47
N PHE A 44 -2.91 9.86 -5.18
CA PHE A 44 -3.40 8.93 -6.19
C PHE A 44 -4.29 9.64 -7.22
N ILE A 45 -4.02 9.41 -8.50
CA ILE A 45 -4.93 9.81 -9.59
C ILE A 45 -6.26 9.07 -9.45
N SER A 46 -6.22 7.79 -9.08
CA SER A 46 -7.39 6.99 -8.75
C SER A 46 -7.13 6.19 -7.48
N TYR A 47 -7.65 6.69 -6.37
CA TYR A 47 -7.50 6.07 -5.05
C TYR A 47 -8.07 4.66 -5.00
N ASP A 48 -9.31 4.48 -5.47
CA ASP A 48 -10.02 3.21 -5.33
C ASP A 48 -9.34 2.10 -6.14
N LYS A 49 -8.89 2.41 -7.37
CA LYS A 49 -8.11 1.47 -8.20
C LYS A 49 -6.75 1.14 -7.60
N ALA A 50 -6.08 2.11 -6.98
CA ALA A 50 -4.80 1.85 -6.33
C ALA A 50 -4.96 0.89 -5.15
N LEU A 51 -6.00 1.11 -4.33
CA LEU A 51 -6.32 0.24 -3.20
C LEU A 51 -6.73 -1.17 -3.65
N GLU A 52 -7.58 -1.27 -4.69
CA GLU A 52 -7.98 -2.54 -5.30
C GLU A 52 -6.77 -3.35 -5.77
N ASN A 53 -5.88 -2.74 -6.57
CA ASN A 53 -4.66 -3.40 -7.06
C ASN A 53 -3.74 -3.90 -5.93
N ILE A 54 -3.59 -3.14 -4.84
CA ILE A 54 -2.77 -3.57 -3.70
C ILE A 54 -3.40 -4.77 -3.00
N ASN A 55 -4.72 -4.75 -2.81
CA ASN A 55 -5.45 -5.86 -2.18
C ASN A 55 -5.42 -7.12 -3.05
N GLU A 56 -5.60 -7.00 -4.36
CA GLU A 56 -5.47 -8.12 -5.29
C GLU A 56 -4.07 -8.73 -5.25
N ALA A 57 -3.01 -7.91 -5.27
CA ALA A 57 -1.64 -8.40 -5.14
C ALA A 57 -1.43 -9.17 -3.83
N LEU A 58 -1.97 -8.67 -2.71
CA LEU A 58 -1.92 -9.34 -1.41
C LEU A 58 -2.71 -10.64 -1.38
N GLN A 59 -3.90 -10.68 -1.99
CA GLN A 59 -4.70 -11.90 -2.12
C GLN A 59 -3.96 -12.94 -2.97
N HIS A 60 -3.45 -12.56 -4.14
CA HIS A 60 -2.66 -13.45 -4.99
C HIS A 60 -1.41 -13.98 -4.29
N TYR A 61 -0.73 -13.16 -3.47
CA TYR A 61 0.39 -13.60 -2.65
C TYR A 61 -0.03 -14.67 -1.64
N HIS A 62 -1.14 -14.45 -0.92
CA HIS A 62 -1.66 -15.39 0.06
C HIS A 62 -2.05 -16.73 -0.59
N ASP A 63 -2.65 -16.67 -1.78
CA ASP A 63 -3.16 -17.84 -2.49
C ASP A 63 -2.06 -18.66 -3.18
N ASN A 64 -0.93 -18.04 -3.58
CA ASN A 64 0.07 -18.69 -4.45
C ASN A 64 1.46 -18.89 -3.85
N ASN A 65 1.75 -18.47 -2.61
CA ASN A 65 3.09 -18.62 -1.99
C ASN A 65 4.25 -18.05 -2.85
N MET A 66 3.97 -17.10 -3.76
CA MET A 66 4.95 -16.48 -4.67
C MET A 66 5.43 -15.14 -4.14
N ALA A 67 6.72 -14.84 -4.23
CA ALA A 67 7.27 -13.54 -3.82
C ALA A 67 6.79 -12.41 -4.76
N GLY A 68 5.87 -11.56 -4.30
CA GLY A 68 5.43 -10.36 -5.02
C GLY A 68 6.05 -9.07 -4.45
N THR A 69 6.17 -8.05 -5.29
CA THR A 69 6.74 -6.73 -4.95
C THR A 69 5.77 -5.63 -5.35
N ILE A 70 5.47 -4.69 -4.46
CA ILE A 70 4.76 -3.45 -4.80
C ILE A 70 5.79 -2.36 -5.08
N LEU A 71 5.69 -1.78 -6.27
CA LEU A 71 6.41 -0.57 -6.65
C LEU A 71 5.44 0.60 -6.59
N VAL A 72 5.70 1.56 -5.73
CA VAL A 72 4.97 2.83 -5.71
C VAL A 72 5.86 3.86 -6.41
N GLN A 73 5.34 4.52 -7.45
CA GLN A 73 6.02 5.58 -8.20
C GLN A 73 5.94 6.92 -7.48
#